data_AF-A0A956QC92-F1
#
_entry.id   AF-A0A956QC92-F1
#
_cell.length_a   1.000
_cell.length_b   1.000
_cell.length_c   1.000
_cell.angle_alpha   90.00
_cell.angle_beta   90.00
_cell.angle_gamma   90.00
#
_symmetry.space_group_name_H-M   'P 1'
#
loop_
_entity.id
_entity.type
_entity.pdbx_description
1 polymer ?
#
loop_
_entity_poly.entity_id
_entity_poly.type
_entity_poly.pdbx_seq_one_letter_code
_entity_poly.pdbx_strand_id
1 'polypeptide(L)'
;VVLWNHGAGFKGVLTDDEHNSIVTNKQLAEALENAQKNTGARINVVNFNACLMNQAEVGYELRNSADYMVGSEEVEAGLRIPIPGLFGTTPQHKVAADIKAANGDLTGEDVAKLFVYEADKQFGKSMFTPTQSAIALAKMGPVRDAAEGLAGALLAEMEKDPSLVDVLRKDIKSAQNFAKIDAHIEPYCDYRDLGDFSKIIAKDERFTNPAVKQAAQTLQGALAEAIVAETHATVSGMVGSSMAGSTGMSSYIPVDYGFDRQGTSPVDGVPVGGTHGYEKTSYGANSNWEKMLKAIAKDDDIMGRYPKLSRKMMSFGQIARFYGYEFALDAATGATAIHGWNWWPLMGFPYMLPIPGVLAAGAGAVGAAMRTKSGIEKLSQSISRTDFKQSTRVELAVDGAIDTAIGLGTAVTTAALLTGTMSPTLQVVAQGTLALAVGRTATKLGMAGYRMYQEQGKSVEQKLIDANSDKYQPALKTD
;
A
#
# COMPACT_ATOMS: atom_id res chain seq x y z
N VAL A 1 16.71 -5.04 -14.07
CA VAL A 1 16.85 -3.58 -13.90
C VAL A 1 16.09 -3.14 -12.65
N VAL A 2 16.57 -2.10 -11.96
CA VAL A 2 15.88 -1.51 -10.78
C VAL A 2 15.54 -0.07 -11.14
N LEU A 3 14.26 0.28 -11.03
CA LEU A 3 13.74 1.62 -11.28
C LEU A 3 13.42 2.27 -9.94
N TRP A 4 14.09 3.37 -9.62
CA TRP A 4 13.98 4.02 -8.32
C TRP A 4 13.60 5.49 -8.48
N ASN A 5 12.40 5.83 -8.03
CA ASN A 5 11.89 7.17 -7.73
C ASN A 5 10.40 7.03 -7.31
N HIS A 6 9.62 8.11 -7.34
CA HIS A 6 8.16 8.08 -7.26
C HIS A 6 7.51 7.18 -8.32
N GLY A 7 6.44 6.52 -7.91
CA GLY A 7 5.56 5.72 -8.73
C GLY A 7 4.11 6.12 -8.49
N ALA A 8 3.30 6.01 -9.54
CA ALA A 8 1.93 6.47 -9.59
C ALA A 8 1.02 5.43 -10.30
N GLY A 9 1.41 4.15 -10.24
CA GLY A 9 0.70 3.06 -10.89
C GLY A 9 0.52 3.29 -12.39
N PHE A 10 -0.72 3.19 -12.87
CA PHE A 10 -1.02 3.35 -14.30
C PHE A 10 -0.65 4.74 -14.86
N LYS A 11 -0.48 5.76 -14.02
CA LYS A 11 -0.08 7.11 -14.43
C LYS A 11 1.40 7.19 -14.83
N GLY A 12 2.23 6.29 -14.31
CA GLY A 12 3.64 6.19 -14.65
C GLY A 12 4.54 6.05 -13.44
N VAL A 13 5.84 6.22 -13.68
CA VAL A 13 6.92 6.10 -12.71
C VAL A 13 8.02 7.10 -13.05
N LEU A 14 8.99 7.30 -12.16
CA LEU A 14 10.16 8.17 -12.40
C LEU A 14 9.75 9.62 -12.68
N THR A 15 9.27 10.29 -11.64
CA THR A 15 8.93 11.72 -11.71
C THR A 15 10.19 12.56 -11.86
N ASP A 16 10.07 13.62 -12.65
CA ASP A 16 11.04 14.70 -12.79
C ASP A 16 10.37 15.98 -12.27
N ASP A 17 10.71 16.35 -11.05
CA ASP A 17 10.14 17.51 -10.35
C ASP A 17 10.60 18.84 -10.98
N GLU A 18 11.78 18.86 -11.61
CA GLU A 18 12.30 20.07 -12.29
C GLU A 18 11.45 20.39 -13.54
N HIS A 19 11.04 19.34 -14.26
CA HIS A 19 10.27 19.48 -15.50
C HIS A 19 8.77 19.17 -15.33
N ASN A 20 8.30 18.90 -14.10
CA ASN A 20 6.93 18.49 -13.78
C ASN A 20 6.41 17.38 -14.71
N SER A 21 7.22 16.34 -14.90
CA SER A 21 6.92 15.24 -15.82
C SER A 21 7.06 13.88 -15.15
N ILE A 22 6.46 12.86 -15.76
CA ILE A 22 6.52 11.46 -15.31
C ILE A 22 6.69 10.55 -16.52
N VAL A 23 7.49 9.50 -16.38
CA VAL A 23 7.62 8.48 -17.44
C VAL A 23 6.36 7.63 -17.44
N THR A 24 5.57 7.76 -18.50
CA THR A 24 4.37 6.92 -18.67
C THR A 24 4.76 5.45 -18.85
N ASN A 25 3.87 4.52 -18.50
CA ASN A 25 4.14 3.09 -18.66
C ASN A 25 4.41 2.69 -20.12
N LYS A 26 3.81 3.39 -21.09
CA LYS A 26 4.09 3.22 -22.53
C LYS A 26 5.52 3.62 -22.89
N GLN A 27 5.95 4.80 -22.47
CA GLN A 27 7.33 5.26 -22.68
C GLN A 27 8.34 4.32 -22.00
N LEU A 28 8.00 3.81 -20.82
CA LEU A 28 8.83 2.81 -20.15
C LEU A 28 8.92 1.51 -20.98
N ALA A 29 7.78 0.97 -21.42
CA ALA A 29 7.75 -0.23 -22.27
C ALA A 29 8.61 -0.05 -23.54
N GLU A 30 8.44 1.08 -24.24
CA GLU A 30 9.23 1.45 -25.42
C GLU A 30 10.73 1.53 -25.11
N ALA A 31 11.11 2.13 -23.97
CA ALA A 31 12.51 2.24 -23.56
C ALA A 31 13.14 0.86 -23.29
N LEU A 32 12.41 -0.03 -22.61
CA LEU A 32 12.88 -1.40 -22.32
C LEU A 32 12.97 -2.25 -23.60
N GLU A 33 12.00 -2.12 -24.51
CA GLU A 33 12.04 -2.79 -25.82
C GLU A 33 13.20 -2.28 -26.68
N ASN A 34 13.48 -0.98 -26.67
CA ASN A 34 14.62 -0.40 -27.38
C ASN A 34 15.94 -0.86 -26.76
N ALA A 35 16.04 -0.95 -25.43
CA ALA A 35 17.20 -1.52 -24.76
C ALA A 35 17.42 -2.99 -25.18
N GLN A 36 16.36 -3.79 -25.27
CA GLN A 36 16.43 -5.17 -25.76
C GLN A 36 16.91 -5.23 -27.21
N LYS A 37 16.37 -4.39 -28.10
CA LYS A 37 16.80 -4.32 -29.52
C LYS A 37 18.28 -3.96 -29.64
N ASN A 38 18.75 -3.02 -28.83
CA ASN A 38 20.13 -2.52 -28.89
C ASN A 38 21.16 -3.49 -28.29
N THR A 39 20.77 -4.26 -27.27
CA THR A 39 21.68 -5.18 -26.55
C THR A 39 21.56 -6.63 -26.99
N GLY A 40 20.47 -6.99 -27.66
CA GLY A 40 20.10 -8.38 -27.95
C GLY A 40 19.62 -9.17 -26.72
N ALA A 41 19.55 -8.54 -25.54
CA ALA A 41 19.19 -9.18 -24.28
C ALA A 41 17.84 -8.68 -23.78
N ARG A 42 16.91 -9.62 -23.52
CA ARG A 42 15.65 -9.32 -22.85
C ARG A 42 15.88 -9.08 -21.36
N ILE A 43 15.10 -8.18 -20.77
CA ILE A 43 15.17 -7.89 -19.35
C ILE A 43 14.43 -8.99 -18.58
N ASN A 44 15.15 -9.74 -17.74
CA ASN A 44 14.51 -10.80 -16.95
C ASN A 44 13.62 -10.24 -15.84
N VAL A 45 14.10 -9.24 -15.09
CA VAL A 45 13.35 -8.66 -13.97
C VAL A 45 13.38 -7.15 -14.04
N VAL A 46 12.21 -6.52 -13.98
CA VAL A 46 12.04 -5.09 -13.70
C VAL A 46 11.56 -4.97 -12.26
N ASN A 47 12.43 -4.48 -11.37
CA ASN A 47 12.05 -4.17 -9.99
C ASN A 47 11.70 -2.69 -9.87
N PHE A 48 10.46 -2.40 -9.50
CA PHE A 48 9.99 -1.08 -9.13
C PHE A 48 10.28 -0.85 -7.66
N ASN A 49 11.31 -0.05 -7.41
CA ASN A 49 11.54 0.57 -6.13
C ASN A 49 10.79 1.92 -6.11
N ALA A 50 9.47 1.82 -6.25
CA ALA A 50 8.55 2.92 -6.49
C ALA A 50 7.13 2.53 -6.05
N CYS A 51 6.40 3.50 -5.49
CA CYS A 51 5.06 3.31 -4.94
C CYS A 51 4.05 2.82 -6.00
N LEU A 52 3.11 1.97 -5.58
CA LEU A 52 1.88 1.64 -6.33
C LEU A 52 2.09 0.97 -7.70
N MET A 53 3.31 0.54 -8.02
CA MET A 53 3.64 0.04 -9.36
C MET A 53 3.17 -1.39 -9.63
N ASN A 54 2.79 -2.15 -8.60
CA ASN A 54 2.36 -3.53 -8.78
C ASN A 54 0.87 -3.63 -9.13
N GLN A 55 0.55 -3.06 -10.29
CA GLN A 55 -0.78 -2.85 -10.80
C GLN A 55 -0.98 -3.63 -12.11
N ALA A 56 -2.18 -4.16 -12.35
CA ALA A 56 -2.52 -4.94 -13.54
C ALA A 56 -2.29 -4.14 -14.84
N GLU A 57 -2.59 -2.86 -14.84
CA GLU A 57 -2.37 -1.94 -15.95
C GLU A 57 -0.90 -1.78 -16.30
N VAL A 58 -0.03 -1.68 -15.28
CA VAL A 58 1.42 -1.57 -15.45
C VAL A 58 1.99 -2.89 -15.98
N GLY A 59 1.63 -4.01 -15.34
CA GLY A 59 2.07 -5.34 -15.77
C GLY A 59 1.61 -5.64 -17.20
N TYR A 60 0.38 -5.26 -17.56
CA TYR A 60 -0.11 -5.44 -18.92
C TYR A 60 0.69 -4.62 -19.93
N GLU A 61 0.97 -3.34 -19.66
CA GLU A 61 1.75 -2.51 -20.58
C GLU A 61 3.16 -3.08 -20.80
N LEU A 62 3.81 -3.60 -19.75
CA LEU A 62 5.17 -4.13 -19.81
C LEU A 62 5.28 -5.59 -20.26
N ARG A 63 4.15 -6.27 -20.53
CA ARG A 63 4.09 -7.73 -20.78
C ARG A 63 5.05 -8.24 -21.85
N ASN A 64 5.38 -7.39 -22.82
CA ASN A 64 6.26 -7.72 -23.94
C ASN A 64 7.71 -7.27 -23.75
N SER A 65 8.01 -6.51 -22.70
CA SER A 65 9.30 -5.82 -22.52
C SER A 65 10.21 -6.46 -21.46
N ALA A 66 9.66 -7.31 -20.59
CA ALA A 66 10.41 -8.06 -19.58
C ALA A 66 9.75 -9.42 -19.24
N ASP A 67 10.44 -10.28 -18.49
CA ASP A 67 9.90 -11.58 -18.07
C ASP A 67 9.11 -11.48 -16.75
N TYR A 68 9.64 -10.74 -15.77
CA TYR A 68 9.03 -10.53 -14.47
C TYR A 68 9.02 -9.06 -14.06
N MET A 69 7.95 -8.66 -13.38
CA MET A 69 7.83 -7.39 -12.68
C MET A 69 7.82 -7.64 -11.18
N VAL A 70 8.49 -6.80 -10.41
CA VAL A 70 8.41 -6.82 -8.94
C VAL A 70 8.07 -5.41 -8.46
N GLY A 71 7.07 -5.29 -7.59
CA GLY A 71 6.70 -4.00 -7.00
C GLY A 71 5.75 -4.12 -5.82
N SER A 72 5.33 -2.97 -5.31
CA SER A 72 4.33 -2.84 -4.25
C SER A 72 2.99 -2.34 -4.79
N GLU A 73 1.90 -2.88 -4.26
CA GLU A 73 0.54 -2.36 -4.47
C GLU A 73 0.29 -1.09 -3.63
N GLU A 74 1.03 -0.95 -2.53
CA GLU A 74 0.93 0.13 -1.55
C GLU A 74 2.06 1.15 -1.72
N VAL A 75 1.91 2.32 -1.10
CA VAL A 75 2.97 3.31 -0.98
C VAL A 75 4.16 2.74 -0.21
N GLU A 76 5.36 3.02 -0.71
CA GLU A 76 6.62 2.60 -0.12
C GLU A 76 7.31 3.83 0.48
N ALA A 77 7.79 3.76 1.73
CA ALA A 77 8.53 4.87 2.31
C ALA A 77 9.96 4.93 1.76
N GLY A 78 10.35 6.09 1.21
CA GLY A 78 11.59 6.35 0.47
C GLY A 78 12.91 6.29 1.27
N LEU A 79 12.88 5.87 2.54
CA LEU A 79 14.08 5.55 3.32
C LEU A 79 14.66 4.21 2.86
N ARG A 80 15.10 4.17 1.60
CA ARG A 80 15.91 3.11 1.00
C ARG A 80 17.32 3.61 0.70
N ILE A 81 17.73 4.72 1.30
CA ILE A 81 19.14 5.05 1.46
C ILE A 81 19.65 4.19 2.62
N PRO A 82 20.65 3.32 2.43
CA PRO A 82 21.26 2.63 3.55
C PRO A 82 21.83 3.70 4.48
N ILE A 83 21.27 3.85 5.68
CA ILE A 83 21.96 4.53 6.78
C ILE A 83 22.85 3.44 7.37
N PRO A 84 24.13 3.32 6.96
CA PRO A 84 24.88 2.06 7.10
C PRO A 84 25.15 1.68 8.56
N GLY A 85 24.96 2.63 9.49
CA GLY A 85 25.05 2.41 10.94
C GLY A 85 23.74 2.13 11.68
N LEU A 86 22.56 2.34 11.07
CA LEU A 86 21.26 2.19 11.76
C LEU A 86 20.29 1.21 11.06
N PHE A 87 20.30 1.15 9.72
CA PHE A 87 19.30 0.40 8.94
C PHE A 87 19.89 -0.64 7.96
N GLY A 88 21.21 -0.73 7.82
CA GLY A 88 21.87 -1.76 7.00
C GLY A 88 21.71 -1.57 5.48
N THR A 89 21.77 -2.68 4.73
CA THR A 89 21.63 -2.75 3.25
C THR A 89 20.16 -2.91 2.82
N THR A 90 19.77 -2.29 1.70
CA THR A 90 18.40 -2.41 1.16
C THR A 90 18.17 -3.79 0.53
N PRO A 91 16.89 -4.21 0.32
CA PRO A 91 16.58 -5.42 -0.42
C PRO A 91 17.30 -5.51 -1.76
N GLN A 92 17.36 -4.41 -2.51
CA GLN A 92 18.03 -4.37 -3.81
C GLN A 92 19.54 -4.64 -3.72
N HIS A 93 20.21 -4.08 -2.70
CA HIS A 93 21.63 -4.34 -2.49
C HIS A 93 21.91 -5.79 -2.10
N LYS A 94 21.03 -6.40 -1.30
CA LYS A 94 21.14 -7.80 -0.92
C LYS A 94 20.91 -8.74 -2.10
N VAL A 95 19.88 -8.50 -2.91
CA VAL A 95 19.63 -9.28 -4.13
C VAL A 95 20.80 -9.13 -5.11
N ALA A 96 21.37 -7.93 -5.27
CA ALA A 96 22.57 -7.75 -6.10
C ALA A 96 23.79 -8.51 -5.56
N ALA A 97 23.95 -8.63 -4.24
CA ALA A 97 24.98 -9.46 -3.62
C ALA A 97 24.72 -10.96 -3.84
N ASP A 98 23.47 -11.40 -3.71
CA ASP A 98 23.06 -12.79 -3.94
C ASP A 98 23.27 -13.21 -5.40
N ILE A 99 22.95 -12.33 -6.37
CA ILE A 99 23.24 -12.57 -7.80
C ILE A 99 24.74 -12.76 -8.03
N LYS A 100 25.59 -11.93 -7.42
CA LYS A 100 27.06 -12.07 -7.53
C LYS A 100 27.54 -13.36 -6.89
N ALA A 101 27.01 -13.71 -5.72
CA ALA A 101 27.40 -14.91 -4.98
C ALA A 101 26.98 -16.20 -5.72
N ALA A 102 25.85 -16.18 -6.42
CA ALA A 102 25.34 -17.31 -7.19
C ALA A 102 26.04 -17.51 -8.55
N ASN A 103 26.92 -16.58 -8.97
CA ASN A 103 27.78 -16.72 -10.14
C ASN A 103 27.06 -17.17 -11.45
N GLY A 104 25.82 -16.73 -11.65
CA GLY A 104 25.03 -17.02 -12.86
C GLY A 104 23.99 -18.14 -12.74
N ASP A 105 23.88 -18.81 -11.59
CA ASP A 105 22.97 -19.95 -11.41
C ASP A 105 21.51 -19.54 -11.10
N LEU A 106 21.18 -18.24 -11.10
CA LEU A 106 19.83 -17.75 -10.80
C LEU A 106 19.03 -17.50 -12.07
N THR A 107 17.81 -18.02 -12.11
CA THR A 107 16.81 -17.65 -13.12
C THR A 107 16.21 -16.26 -12.84
N GLY A 108 15.49 -15.71 -13.83
CA GLY A 108 14.72 -14.47 -13.62
C GLY A 108 13.67 -14.60 -12.51
N GLU A 109 13.04 -15.77 -12.40
CA GLU A 109 12.07 -16.06 -11.34
C GLU A 109 12.72 -16.09 -9.97
N ASP A 110 13.88 -16.73 -9.84
CA ASP A 110 14.65 -16.77 -8.59
C ASP A 110 14.99 -15.36 -8.11
N VAL A 111 15.47 -14.52 -9.03
CA VAL A 111 15.77 -13.11 -8.74
C VAL A 111 14.50 -12.36 -8.32
N ALA A 112 13.37 -12.57 -9.01
CA ALA A 112 12.11 -11.92 -8.66
C ALA A 112 11.62 -12.34 -7.26
N LYS A 113 11.69 -13.64 -6.94
CA LYS A 113 11.34 -14.19 -5.62
C LYS A 113 12.27 -13.68 -4.52
N LEU A 114 13.56 -13.53 -4.79
CA LEU A 114 14.52 -12.96 -3.84
C LEU A 114 14.20 -11.50 -3.49
N PHE A 115 13.69 -10.69 -4.41
CA PHE A 115 13.23 -9.34 -4.08
C PHE A 115 12.05 -9.35 -3.11
N VAL A 116 11.06 -10.23 -3.33
CA VAL A 116 9.91 -10.39 -2.41
C VAL A 116 10.37 -10.88 -1.04
N TYR A 117 11.26 -11.88 -1.03
CA TYR A 117 11.88 -12.40 0.18
C TYR A 117 12.58 -11.31 0.98
N GLU A 118 13.50 -10.57 0.36
CA GLU A 118 14.27 -9.55 1.07
C GLU A 118 13.41 -8.36 1.51
N ALA A 119 12.35 -8.03 0.77
CA ALA A 119 11.36 -7.02 1.18
C ALA A 119 10.58 -7.45 2.44
N ASP A 120 10.24 -8.74 2.58
CA ASP A 120 9.59 -9.27 3.79
C ASP A 120 10.53 -9.31 5.01
N LYS A 121 11.82 -9.60 4.77
CA LYS A 121 12.84 -9.68 5.81
C LYS A 121 13.42 -8.33 6.20
N GLN A 122 13.10 -7.28 5.44
CA GLN A 122 13.56 -5.95 5.71
C GLN A 122 13.14 -5.47 7.10
N PHE A 123 14.06 -4.79 7.76
CA PHE A 123 13.74 -4.02 8.95
C PHE A 123 12.58 -3.07 8.67
N GLY A 124 11.56 -3.05 9.53
CA GLY A 124 10.44 -2.14 9.37
C GLY A 124 9.58 -2.39 8.12
N LYS A 125 9.45 -3.64 7.64
CA LYS A 125 8.59 -4.03 6.50
C LYS A 125 7.28 -3.24 6.43
N SER A 126 6.51 -3.21 7.52
CA SER A 126 5.23 -2.46 7.57
C SER A 126 5.37 -0.99 7.17
N MET A 127 6.50 -0.33 7.44
CA MET A 127 6.71 1.08 7.14
C MET A 127 7.26 1.33 5.73
N PHE A 128 8.13 0.44 5.25
CA PHE A 128 8.95 0.71 4.06
C PHE A 128 8.57 -0.15 2.84
N THR A 129 8.04 -1.35 3.07
CA THR A 129 7.65 -2.36 2.06
C THR A 129 6.41 -3.13 2.55
N PRO A 130 5.30 -2.43 2.84
CA PRO A 130 4.13 -3.08 3.44
C PRO A 130 3.53 -4.15 2.54
N THR A 131 3.62 -4.01 1.23
CA THR A 131 3.32 -5.06 0.25
C THR A 131 4.49 -5.20 -0.72
N GLN A 132 4.68 -6.40 -1.25
CA GLN A 132 5.63 -6.68 -2.33
C GLN A 132 5.21 -7.98 -3.01
N SER A 133 5.18 -8.00 -4.33
CA SER A 133 4.95 -9.22 -5.09
C SER A 133 5.72 -9.24 -6.40
N ALA A 134 5.87 -10.45 -6.93
CA ALA A 134 6.53 -10.74 -8.20
C ALA A 134 5.49 -11.30 -9.17
N ILE A 135 5.45 -10.72 -10.37
CA ILE A 135 4.46 -11.00 -11.42
C ILE A 135 5.17 -11.55 -12.66
N ALA A 136 4.75 -12.71 -13.14
CA ALA A 136 5.12 -13.26 -14.43
C ALA A 136 4.40 -12.49 -15.55
N LEU A 137 5.13 -11.63 -16.26
CA LEU A 137 4.57 -10.70 -17.23
C LEU A 137 3.90 -11.39 -18.43
N ALA A 138 4.37 -12.58 -18.79
CA ALA A 138 3.75 -13.40 -19.84
C ALA A 138 2.29 -13.81 -19.53
N LYS A 139 1.87 -13.77 -18.25
CA LYS A 139 0.52 -14.13 -17.80
C LYS A 139 -0.46 -12.95 -17.76
N MET A 140 0.01 -11.74 -18.06
CA MET A 140 -0.85 -10.54 -18.01
C MET A 140 -1.90 -10.49 -19.11
N GLY A 141 -1.71 -11.21 -20.23
CA GLY A 141 -2.75 -11.44 -21.24
C GLY A 141 -3.98 -12.14 -20.63
N PRO A 142 -3.83 -13.37 -20.13
CA PRO A 142 -4.89 -14.09 -19.42
C PRO A 142 -5.54 -13.31 -18.26
N VAL A 143 -4.76 -12.56 -17.46
CA VAL A 143 -5.32 -11.72 -16.38
C VAL A 143 -6.27 -10.67 -16.94
N ARG A 144 -5.88 -9.96 -18.02
CA ARG A 144 -6.75 -8.98 -18.68
C ARG A 144 -8.01 -9.63 -19.24
N ASP A 145 -7.89 -10.78 -19.91
CA ASP A 145 -9.03 -11.48 -20.51
C ASP A 145 -10.03 -11.94 -19.44
N ALA A 146 -9.53 -12.41 -18.29
CA ALA A 146 -10.37 -12.78 -17.16
C ALA A 146 -11.07 -11.57 -16.52
N ALA A 147 -10.37 -10.43 -16.39
CA ALA A 147 -10.96 -9.18 -15.92
C ALA A 147 -12.04 -8.67 -16.88
N GLU A 148 -11.82 -8.76 -18.19
CA GLU A 148 -12.81 -8.44 -19.22
C GLU A 148 -14.06 -9.33 -19.14
N GLY A 149 -13.87 -10.63 -18.88
CA GLY A 149 -14.97 -11.58 -18.66
C GLY A 149 -15.80 -11.23 -17.43
N LEU A 150 -15.16 -10.90 -16.30
CA LEU A 150 -15.85 -10.49 -15.07
C LEU A 150 -16.63 -9.19 -15.28
N ALA A 151 -16.00 -8.16 -15.87
CA ALA A 151 -16.67 -6.90 -16.13
C ALA A 151 -17.85 -7.05 -17.10
N GLY A 152 -17.71 -7.89 -18.13
CA GLY A 152 -18.80 -8.20 -19.06
C GLY A 152 -19.99 -8.88 -18.37
N ALA A 153 -19.74 -9.84 -17.47
CA ALA A 153 -20.79 -10.49 -16.70
C ALA A 153 -21.50 -9.52 -15.75
N LEU A 154 -20.75 -8.66 -15.04
CA LEU A 154 -21.31 -7.64 -14.16
C LEU A 154 -22.16 -6.61 -14.92
N LEU A 155 -21.69 -6.14 -16.09
CA LEU A 155 -22.44 -5.24 -16.95
C LEU A 155 -23.79 -5.83 -17.38
N ALA A 156 -23.79 -7.08 -17.83
CA ALA A 156 -25.00 -7.76 -18.26
C ALA A 156 -26.02 -7.93 -17.13
N GLU A 157 -25.56 -8.11 -15.89
CA GLU A 157 -26.46 -8.19 -14.74
C GLU A 157 -26.97 -6.82 -14.30
N MET A 158 -26.12 -5.78 -14.31
CA MET A 158 -26.56 -4.40 -14.00
C MET A 158 -27.56 -3.85 -15.04
N GLU A 159 -27.47 -4.29 -16.30
CA GLU A 159 -28.46 -3.94 -17.33
C GLU A 159 -29.84 -4.54 -17.01
N LYS A 160 -29.88 -5.75 -16.45
CA LYS A 160 -31.13 -6.42 -16.06
C LYS A 160 -31.69 -5.89 -14.74
N ASP A 161 -30.80 -5.63 -13.77
CA ASP A 161 -31.14 -5.11 -12.45
C ASP A 161 -30.25 -3.91 -12.09
N PRO A 162 -30.71 -2.68 -12.35
CA PRO A 162 -29.97 -1.46 -12.02
C PRO A 162 -29.65 -1.30 -10.52
N SER A 163 -30.34 -2.00 -9.62
CA SER A 163 -30.03 -1.94 -8.19
C SER A 163 -28.66 -2.56 -7.85
N LEU A 164 -28.16 -3.45 -8.72
CA LEU A 164 -26.83 -4.06 -8.60
C LEU A 164 -25.69 -3.06 -8.78
N VAL A 165 -25.95 -1.88 -9.38
CA VAL A 165 -24.96 -0.80 -9.45
C VAL A 165 -24.52 -0.36 -8.05
N ASP A 166 -25.47 -0.15 -7.13
CA ASP A 166 -25.17 0.27 -5.77
C ASP A 166 -24.59 -0.87 -4.91
N VAL A 167 -24.90 -2.12 -5.27
CA VAL A 167 -24.26 -3.31 -4.70
C VAL A 167 -22.78 -3.32 -5.09
N LEU A 168 -22.48 -3.26 -6.38
CA LEU A 168 -21.11 -3.28 -6.90
C LEU A 168 -20.26 -2.11 -6.36
N ARG A 169 -20.84 -0.91 -6.25
CA ARG A 169 -20.15 0.23 -5.60
C ARG A 169 -19.75 -0.05 -4.15
N LYS A 170 -20.62 -0.71 -3.38
CA LYS A 170 -20.32 -1.06 -1.98
C LYS A 170 -19.23 -2.12 -1.91
N ASP A 171 -19.24 -3.07 -2.84
CA ASP A 171 -18.26 -4.16 -2.90
C ASP A 171 -16.88 -3.65 -3.34
N ILE A 172 -16.82 -2.72 -4.29
CA ILE A 172 -15.58 -2.02 -4.66
C ILE A 172 -15.02 -1.24 -3.47
N LYS A 173 -15.88 -0.60 -2.66
CA LYS A 173 -15.46 0.13 -1.45
C LYS A 173 -15.03 -0.79 -0.31
N SER A 174 -15.44 -2.05 -0.31
CA SER A 174 -15.07 -3.03 0.73
C SER A 174 -13.80 -3.81 0.39
N ALA A 175 -13.43 -3.89 -0.89
CA ALA A 175 -12.16 -4.45 -1.34
C ALA A 175 -10.97 -3.68 -0.74
N GLN A 176 -9.88 -4.42 -0.46
CA GLN A 176 -8.62 -3.85 -0.02
C GLN A 176 -8.21 -2.71 -0.93
N ASN A 177 -7.87 -1.58 -0.32
CA ASN A 177 -7.38 -0.41 -1.02
C ASN A 177 -6.01 0.01 -0.49
N PHE A 178 -5.37 0.88 -1.25
CA PHE A 178 -4.01 1.35 -1.01
C PHE A 178 -3.99 2.89 -0.91
N ALA A 179 -2.83 3.44 -0.58
CA ALA A 179 -2.56 4.87 -0.39
C ALA A 179 -3.47 5.55 0.65
N LYS A 180 -4.01 4.81 1.63
CA LYS A 180 -4.91 5.37 2.66
C LYS A 180 -4.24 6.42 3.55
N ILE A 181 -2.93 6.32 3.74
CA ILE A 181 -2.14 7.26 4.54
C ILE A 181 -2.05 8.62 3.82
N ASP A 182 -2.03 8.60 2.49
CA ASP A 182 -2.01 9.76 1.61
C ASP A 182 -3.43 10.20 1.25
N ALA A 183 -4.04 10.93 2.18
CA ALA A 183 -4.92 12.06 1.89
C ALA A 183 -5.99 11.93 0.78
N HIS A 184 -6.62 10.78 0.52
CA HIS A 184 -7.58 10.65 -0.60
C HIS A 184 -7.05 11.32 -1.88
N ILE A 185 -5.82 10.93 -2.26
CA ILE A 185 -5.19 11.44 -3.48
C ILE A 185 -5.72 10.60 -4.62
N GLU A 186 -6.55 11.20 -5.46
CA GLU A 186 -6.94 10.64 -6.74
C GLU A 186 -5.72 10.59 -7.68
N PRO A 187 -5.51 9.53 -8.47
CA PRO A 187 -6.32 8.30 -8.53
C PRO A 187 -5.94 7.21 -7.52
N TYR A 188 -4.94 7.43 -6.66
CA TYR A 188 -4.33 6.40 -5.81
C TYR A 188 -5.31 5.82 -4.79
N CYS A 189 -6.22 6.65 -4.29
CA CYS A 189 -7.26 6.21 -3.37
C CYS A 189 -8.27 5.24 -3.98
N ASP A 190 -8.26 5.05 -5.30
CA ASP A 190 -9.14 4.13 -6.04
C ASP A 190 -8.41 2.90 -6.57
N TYR A 191 -7.16 2.72 -6.14
CA TYR A 191 -6.48 1.45 -6.34
C TYR A 191 -7.06 0.43 -5.38
N ARG A 192 -7.49 -0.70 -5.95
CA ARG A 192 -8.10 -1.82 -5.25
C ARG A 192 -7.34 -3.09 -5.58
N ASP A 193 -7.24 -3.97 -4.60
CA ASP A 193 -6.71 -5.31 -4.81
C ASP A 193 -7.65 -6.12 -5.71
N LEU A 194 -7.12 -6.65 -6.80
CA LEU A 194 -7.92 -7.33 -7.82
C LEU A 194 -8.36 -8.74 -7.37
N GLY A 195 -7.55 -9.40 -6.54
CA GLY A 195 -7.88 -10.70 -5.94
C GLY A 195 -8.92 -10.60 -4.83
N ASP A 196 -8.84 -9.59 -3.97
CA ASP A 196 -9.82 -9.31 -2.92
C ASP A 196 -11.16 -8.90 -3.52
N PHE A 197 -11.12 -8.01 -4.51
CA PHE A 197 -12.32 -7.63 -5.27
C PHE A 197 -13.01 -8.86 -5.87
N SER A 198 -12.27 -9.71 -6.58
CA SER A 198 -12.85 -10.93 -7.17
C SER A 198 -13.35 -11.93 -6.12
N LYS A 199 -12.70 -12.04 -4.95
CA LYS A 199 -13.20 -12.85 -3.81
C LYS A 199 -14.52 -12.32 -3.27
N ILE A 200 -14.66 -11.01 -3.13
CA ILE A 200 -15.89 -10.36 -2.65
C ILE A 200 -17.04 -10.65 -3.61
N ILE A 201 -16.83 -10.43 -4.91
CA ILE A 201 -17.86 -10.69 -5.94
C ILE A 201 -18.25 -12.17 -5.99
N ALA A 202 -17.29 -13.09 -5.92
CA ALA A 202 -17.57 -14.53 -5.95
C ALA A 202 -18.43 -15.00 -4.76
N LYS A 203 -18.27 -14.36 -3.59
CA LYS A 203 -18.97 -14.73 -2.35
C LYS A 203 -20.28 -13.99 -2.14
N ASP A 204 -20.53 -12.91 -2.86
CA ASP A 204 -21.73 -12.12 -2.67
C ASP A 204 -22.98 -12.83 -3.23
N GLU A 205 -23.93 -13.10 -2.35
CA GLU A 205 -25.19 -13.78 -2.65
C GLU A 205 -26.17 -12.90 -3.45
N ARG A 206 -25.95 -11.58 -3.48
CA ARG A 206 -26.74 -10.63 -4.28
C ARG A 206 -26.51 -10.84 -5.78
N PHE A 207 -25.33 -11.32 -6.19
CA PHE A 207 -25.09 -11.78 -7.55
C PHE A 207 -25.58 -13.23 -7.70
N THR A 208 -26.85 -13.39 -8.06
CA THR A 208 -27.50 -14.71 -8.16
C THR A 208 -27.10 -15.48 -9.42
N ASN A 209 -26.66 -14.80 -10.49
CA ASN A 209 -26.21 -15.43 -11.72
C ASN A 209 -24.87 -16.18 -11.52
N PRO A 210 -24.82 -17.52 -11.71
CA PRO A 210 -23.59 -18.30 -11.57
C PRO A 210 -22.44 -17.83 -12.48
N ALA A 211 -22.76 -17.23 -13.63
CA ALA A 211 -21.75 -16.73 -14.57
C ALA A 211 -20.87 -15.62 -13.96
N VAL A 212 -21.43 -14.75 -13.10
CA VAL A 212 -20.65 -13.71 -12.40
C VAL A 212 -19.67 -14.35 -11.43
N LYS A 213 -20.12 -15.34 -10.66
CA LYS A 213 -19.27 -16.06 -9.71
C LYS A 213 -18.15 -16.83 -10.41
N GLN A 214 -18.49 -17.51 -11.51
CA GLN A 214 -17.51 -18.22 -12.34
C GLN A 214 -16.48 -17.27 -12.97
N ALA A 215 -16.91 -16.11 -13.47
CA ALA A 215 -15.99 -15.11 -14.02
C ALA A 215 -15.06 -14.54 -12.94
N ALA A 216 -15.57 -14.32 -11.73
CA ALA A 216 -14.77 -13.88 -10.60
C ALA A 216 -13.73 -14.95 -10.18
N GLN A 217 -14.12 -16.23 -10.15
CA GLN A 217 -13.20 -17.35 -9.90
C GLN A 217 -12.16 -17.51 -11.02
N THR A 218 -12.54 -17.27 -12.27
CA THR A 218 -11.62 -17.29 -13.42
C THR A 218 -10.54 -16.21 -13.26
N LEU A 219 -10.92 -15.01 -12.82
CA LEU A 219 -9.97 -13.93 -12.51
C LEU A 219 -9.05 -14.33 -11.34
N GLN A 220 -9.57 -14.95 -10.29
CA GLN A 220 -8.74 -15.46 -9.18
C GLN A 220 -7.70 -16.47 -9.66
N GLY A 221 -8.08 -17.41 -10.54
CA GLY A 221 -7.16 -18.39 -11.13
C GLY A 221 -6.09 -17.74 -12.01
N ALA A 222 -6.47 -16.79 -12.87
CA ALA A 222 -5.52 -16.08 -13.72
C ALA A 222 -4.50 -15.27 -12.89
N LEU A 223 -4.94 -14.64 -11.81
CA LEU A 223 -4.08 -13.93 -10.87
C LEU A 223 -3.14 -14.89 -10.13
N ALA A 224 -3.65 -16.04 -9.67
CA ALA A 224 -2.85 -17.07 -9.02
C ALA A 224 -1.72 -17.60 -9.91
N GLU A 225 -1.96 -17.74 -11.22
CA GLU A 225 -0.92 -18.12 -12.17
C GLU A 225 0.08 -17.01 -12.49
N ALA A 226 -0.36 -15.75 -12.43
CA ALA A 226 0.49 -14.60 -12.76
C ALA A 226 1.40 -14.20 -11.60
N ILE A 227 0.94 -14.32 -10.37
CA ILE A 227 1.70 -13.94 -9.18
C ILE A 227 2.59 -15.13 -8.81
N VAL A 228 3.91 -14.95 -8.80
CA VAL A 228 4.87 -16.04 -8.50
C VAL A 228 5.41 -15.98 -7.08
N ALA A 229 5.37 -14.81 -6.45
CA ALA A 229 5.57 -14.65 -5.03
C ALA A 229 4.85 -13.42 -4.51
N GLU A 230 4.35 -13.48 -3.29
CA GLU A 230 3.64 -12.37 -2.65
C GLU A 230 3.99 -12.29 -1.17
N THR A 231 4.06 -11.07 -0.65
CA THR A 231 4.11 -10.84 0.78
C THR A 231 3.53 -9.49 1.16
N HIS A 232 2.75 -9.49 2.23
CA HIS A 232 2.24 -8.27 2.84
C HIS A 232 2.49 -8.29 4.35
N ALA A 233 2.61 -7.11 4.93
CA ALA A 233 2.58 -6.91 6.36
C ALA A 233 1.14 -6.99 6.84
N THR A 234 0.94 -7.13 8.15
CA THR A 234 -0.40 -7.03 8.75
C THR A 234 -1.00 -5.64 8.54
N VAL A 235 -0.17 -4.61 8.50
CA VAL A 235 -0.55 -3.20 8.39
C VAL A 235 0.46 -2.42 7.55
N SER A 236 -0.01 -1.39 6.85
CA SER A 236 0.83 -0.37 6.21
C SER A 236 1.22 0.73 7.21
N GLY A 237 2.43 1.26 7.15
CA GLY A 237 2.98 2.20 8.12
C GLY A 237 3.12 1.65 9.56
N MET A 238 3.51 2.52 10.49
CA MET A 238 3.56 2.15 11.92
C MET A 238 2.15 1.95 12.52
N VAL A 239 1.15 2.61 11.92
CA VAL A 239 -0.24 2.75 12.42
C VAL A 239 -1.30 2.70 11.31
N GLY A 240 -0.93 2.44 10.05
CA GLY A 240 -1.87 2.52 8.93
C GLY A 240 -2.80 1.32 8.83
N SER A 241 -3.57 1.32 7.76
CA SER A 241 -4.65 0.36 7.54
C SER A 241 -4.10 -1.05 7.36
N SER A 242 -4.94 -2.01 7.73
CA SER A 242 -4.65 -3.42 7.49
C SER A 242 -4.47 -3.69 6.00
N MET A 243 -3.48 -4.53 5.70
CA MET A 243 -3.12 -4.99 4.36
C MET A 243 -3.52 -6.45 4.14
N ALA A 244 -4.35 -7.02 5.02
CA ALA A 244 -4.62 -8.44 5.01
C ALA A 244 -5.49 -8.90 3.81
N GLY A 245 -6.19 -7.97 3.14
CA GLY A 245 -6.83 -8.26 1.86
C GLY A 245 -5.90 -8.14 0.66
N SER A 246 -4.60 -7.87 0.84
CA SER A 246 -3.66 -7.81 -0.28
C SER A 246 -3.40 -9.21 -0.82
N THR A 247 -3.44 -9.33 -2.14
CA THR A 247 -3.21 -10.57 -2.88
C THR A 247 -2.07 -10.43 -3.87
N GLY A 248 -1.48 -9.24 -3.99
CA GLY A 248 -0.26 -9.01 -4.75
C GLY A 248 -0.50 -8.46 -6.15
N MET A 249 -1.67 -7.94 -6.49
CA MET A 249 -1.89 -7.13 -7.70
C MET A 249 -3.10 -6.19 -7.56
N SER A 250 -2.86 -4.90 -7.70
CA SER A 250 -3.93 -3.88 -7.68
C SER A 250 -4.43 -3.51 -9.08
N SER A 251 -5.56 -2.82 -9.17
CA SER A 251 -6.08 -2.17 -10.37
C SER A 251 -6.83 -0.89 -10.00
N TYR A 252 -7.01 0.03 -10.95
CA TYR A 252 -7.80 1.24 -10.74
C TYR A 252 -9.29 0.92 -10.88
N ILE A 253 -10.02 1.01 -9.77
CA ILE A 253 -11.44 0.67 -9.68
C ILE A 253 -12.20 1.76 -8.89
N PRO A 254 -12.36 2.97 -9.48
CA PRO A 254 -13.11 4.07 -8.88
C PRO A 254 -14.63 3.82 -8.91
N VAL A 255 -15.37 4.46 -7.99
CA VAL A 255 -16.85 4.46 -7.99
C VAL A 255 -17.45 5.74 -8.58
N ASP A 256 -16.59 6.71 -8.85
CA ASP A 256 -16.81 8.08 -9.29
C ASP A 256 -16.04 8.38 -10.58
N TYR A 257 -15.75 7.34 -11.36
CA TYR A 257 -15.00 7.44 -12.61
C TYR A 257 -15.46 8.60 -13.50
N GLY A 258 -14.56 9.54 -13.80
CA GLY A 258 -14.89 10.72 -14.62
C GLY A 258 -15.35 11.95 -13.83
N PHE A 259 -15.63 11.82 -12.54
CA PHE A 259 -16.05 12.91 -11.65
C PHE A 259 -14.91 13.45 -10.76
N ASP A 260 -13.73 12.86 -10.87
CA ASP A 260 -12.51 13.24 -10.16
C ASP A 260 -12.12 14.70 -10.41
N ARG A 261 -11.62 15.37 -9.37
CA ARG A 261 -11.38 16.80 -9.38
C ARG A 261 -10.19 17.14 -10.28
N GLN A 262 -10.37 18.15 -11.14
CA GLN A 262 -9.26 18.69 -11.92
C GLN A 262 -8.20 19.37 -11.06
N GLY A 263 -6.92 19.08 -11.34
CA GLY A 263 -5.78 19.69 -10.66
C GLY A 263 -4.48 18.94 -10.91
N THR A 264 -3.60 18.98 -9.92
CA THR A 264 -2.37 18.19 -9.87
C THR A 264 -2.28 17.50 -8.52
N SER A 265 -1.78 16.27 -8.50
CA SER A 265 -1.47 15.57 -7.26
C SER A 265 -0.46 16.39 -6.44
N PRO A 266 -0.71 16.59 -5.13
CA PRO A 266 0.19 17.37 -4.27
C PRO A 266 1.48 16.62 -3.90
N VAL A 267 1.60 15.33 -4.28
CA VAL A 267 2.75 14.47 -3.94
C VAL A 267 3.78 14.46 -5.06
N ASP A 268 3.34 14.44 -6.31
CA ASP A 268 4.21 14.20 -7.48
C ASP A 268 3.90 15.12 -8.67
N GLY A 269 2.99 16.10 -8.50
CA GLY A 269 2.67 17.07 -9.54
C GLY A 269 1.92 16.49 -10.75
N VAL A 270 1.55 15.21 -10.72
CA VAL A 270 0.89 14.54 -11.85
C VAL A 270 -0.51 15.16 -12.08
N PRO A 271 -0.88 15.51 -13.33
CA PRO A 271 -2.22 16.00 -13.63
C PRO A 271 -3.32 14.99 -13.27
N VAL A 272 -4.29 15.46 -12.49
CA VAL A 272 -5.46 14.71 -12.03
C VAL A 272 -6.76 15.33 -12.57
N GLY A 273 -7.77 14.48 -12.73
CA GLY A 273 -9.14 14.88 -13.05
C GLY A 273 -9.77 14.07 -14.19
N GLY A 274 -11.10 14.03 -14.18
CA GLY A 274 -11.86 13.23 -15.15
C GLY A 274 -11.58 11.74 -14.98
N THR A 275 -11.13 11.08 -16.03
CA THR A 275 -10.76 9.65 -16.03
C THR A 275 -9.26 9.42 -15.81
N HIS A 276 -8.50 10.50 -15.60
CA HIS A 276 -7.03 10.53 -15.55
C HIS A 276 -6.32 9.98 -16.79
N GLY A 277 -7.01 9.88 -17.92
CA GLY A 277 -6.48 9.28 -19.14
C GLY A 277 -6.48 7.75 -19.12
N TYR A 278 -7.22 7.13 -18.20
CA TYR A 278 -7.32 5.66 -18.08
C TYR A 278 -7.80 5.00 -19.39
N GLU A 279 -8.69 5.66 -20.13
CA GLU A 279 -9.20 5.24 -21.43
C GLU A 279 -8.13 5.14 -22.53
N LYS A 280 -6.93 5.70 -22.27
CA LYS A 280 -5.78 5.66 -23.18
C LYS A 280 -4.77 4.56 -22.83
N THR A 281 -4.96 3.86 -21.71
CA THR A 281 -4.09 2.76 -21.28
C THR A 281 -4.32 1.53 -22.16
N SER A 282 -3.29 0.70 -22.38
CA SER A 282 -3.46 -0.53 -23.17
C SER A 282 -4.36 -1.57 -22.47
N TYR A 283 -4.56 -1.44 -21.16
CA TYR A 283 -5.43 -2.32 -20.36
C TYR A 283 -6.90 -1.90 -20.45
N GLY A 284 -7.21 -0.63 -20.16
CA GLY A 284 -8.58 -0.11 -20.10
C GLY A 284 -9.20 0.29 -21.43
N ALA A 285 -8.41 0.67 -22.43
CA ALA A 285 -8.95 1.18 -23.70
C ALA A 285 -9.88 0.17 -24.39
N ASN A 286 -11.11 0.61 -24.71
CA ASN A 286 -12.15 -0.16 -25.41
C ASN A 286 -12.57 -1.46 -24.71
N SER A 287 -12.40 -1.51 -23.39
CA SER A 287 -12.56 -2.73 -22.63
C SER A 287 -13.92 -2.76 -21.89
N ASN A 288 -14.43 -3.94 -21.58
CA ASN A 288 -15.59 -4.10 -20.71
C ASN A 288 -15.29 -3.59 -19.29
N TRP A 289 -14.04 -3.67 -18.84
CA TRP A 289 -13.58 -3.05 -17.61
C TRP A 289 -13.90 -1.54 -17.57
N GLU A 290 -13.49 -0.79 -18.59
CA GLU A 290 -13.78 0.65 -18.69
C GLU A 290 -15.28 0.93 -18.77
N LYS A 291 -16.03 0.12 -19.54
CA LYS A 291 -17.49 0.26 -19.63
C LYS A 291 -18.17 0.03 -18.27
N MET A 292 -17.69 -0.94 -17.49
CA MET A 292 -18.17 -1.21 -16.12
C MET A 292 -17.91 0.01 -15.23
N LEU A 293 -16.70 0.58 -15.25
CA LEU A 293 -16.37 1.79 -14.49
C LEU A 293 -17.30 2.96 -14.83
N LYS A 294 -17.62 3.16 -16.11
CA LYS A 294 -18.59 4.17 -16.56
C LYS A 294 -20.01 3.87 -16.07
N ALA A 295 -20.44 2.62 -16.10
CA ALA A 295 -21.79 2.21 -15.68
C ALA A 295 -22.01 2.44 -14.18
N ILE A 296 -20.97 2.26 -13.36
CA ILE A 296 -21.04 2.48 -11.92
C ILE A 296 -20.67 3.90 -11.50
N ALA A 297 -20.27 4.79 -12.40
CA ALA A 297 -19.80 6.12 -12.02
C ALA A 297 -20.90 6.93 -11.32
N LYS A 298 -20.57 7.59 -10.20
CA LYS A 298 -21.45 8.54 -9.52
C LYS A 298 -20.66 9.67 -8.87
N ASP A 299 -21.15 10.88 -9.05
CA ASP A 299 -20.68 12.06 -8.33
C ASP A 299 -21.11 12.00 -6.84
N ASP A 300 -20.22 11.45 -6.01
CA ASP A 300 -20.38 11.35 -4.56
C ASP A 300 -19.34 12.20 -3.78
N ASP A 301 -18.68 13.17 -4.43
CA ASP A 301 -17.67 14.02 -3.78
C ASP A 301 -18.29 14.94 -2.72
N ILE A 302 -18.16 14.53 -1.45
CA ILE A 302 -18.51 15.35 -0.27
C ILE A 302 -17.73 16.67 -0.26
N MET A 303 -16.49 16.70 -0.78
CA MET A 303 -15.63 17.88 -0.83
C MET A 303 -16.09 18.89 -1.88
N GLY A 304 -16.72 18.42 -2.97
CA GLY A 304 -17.43 19.19 -3.99
C GLY A 304 -18.77 19.72 -3.49
N ARG A 305 -19.50 18.95 -2.68
CA ARG A 305 -20.74 19.41 -2.02
C ARG A 305 -20.47 20.46 -0.93
N TYR A 306 -19.30 20.46 -0.29
CA TYR A 306 -18.94 21.41 0.79
C TYR A 306 -17.50 21.98 0.68
N PRO A 307 -17.21 22.82 -0.33
CA PRO A 307 -15.85 23.28 -0.66
C PRO A 307 -15.17 24.16 0.40
N LYS A 308 -15.94 24.73 1.34
CA LYS A 308 -15.42 25.51 2.47
C LYS A 308 -14.95 24.63 3.64
N LEU A 309 -15.59 23.48 3.84
CA LEU A 309 -15.22 22.52 4.89
C LEU A 309 -13.96 21.73 4.47
N SER A 310 -13.90 21.35 3.18
CA SER A 310 -12.80 20.59 2.59
C SER A 310 -11.45 21.33 2.61
N ARG A 311 -11.42 22.62 2.27
CA ARG A 311 -10.19 23.45 2.35
C ARG A 311 -9.63 23.57 3.77
N LYS A 312 -10.50 23.67 4.78
CA LYS A 312 -10.08 23.69 6.19
C LYS A 312 -9.57 22.33 6.67
N MET A 313 -10.14 21.22 6.18
CA MET A 313 -9.67 19.87 6.52
C MET A 313 -8.38 19.47 5.80
N MET A 314 -8.20 19.88 4.53
CA MET A 314 -6.99 19.60 3.76
C MET A 314 -5.76 20.33 4.31
N SER A 315 -5.87 21.61 4.69
CA SER A 315 -4.74 22.36 5.26
C SER A 315 -4.26 21.77 6.59
N PHE A 316 -5.19 21.30 7.43
CA PHE A 316 -4.85 20.63 8.69
C PHE A 316 -4.33 19.22 8.49
N GLY A 317 -4.92 18.47 7.54
CA GLY A 317 -4.51 17.12 7.18
C GLY A 317 -3.13 17.08 6.54
N GLN A 318 -2.80 18.02 5.65
CA GLN A 318 -1.48 18.12 5.03
C GLN A 318 -0.39 18.47 6.05
N ILE A 319 -0.65 19.39 7.00
CA ILE A 319 0.29 19.72 8.08
C ILE A 319 0.49 18.50 9.01
N ALA A 320 -0.58 17.83 9.45
CA ALA A 320 -0.46 16.65 10.31
C ALA A 320 0.24 15.46 9.62
N ARG A 321 0.19 15.39 8.28
CA ARG A 321 0.78 14.32 7.46
C ARG A 321 2.24 14.58 7.09
N PHE A 322 2.62 15.83 6.81
CA PHE A 322 4.00 16.20 6.45
C PHE A 322 4.97 16.09 7.64
N TYR A 323 4.47 16.28 8.87
CA TYR A 323 5.31 16.22 10.08
C TYR A 323 5.44 14.84 10.72
N GLY A 324 4.73 13.82 10.23
CA GLY A 324 4.81 12.47 10.79
C GLY A 324 4.27 12.37 12.24
N TYR A 325 3.57 11.28 12.53
CA TYR A 325 3.00 11.01 13.85
C TYR A 325 4.07 10.87 14.97
N GLU A 326 5.32 10.55 14.62
CA GLU A 326 6.45 10.55 15.57
C GLU A 326 6.74 11.95 16.13
N PHE A 327 6.56 13.02 15.35
CA PHE A 327 6.66 14.40 15.83
C PHE A 327 5.52 14.78 16.77
N ALA A 328 4.32 14.23 16.59
CA ALA A 328 3.16 14.50 17.46
C ALA A 328 3.26 13.75 18.80
N LEU A 329 3.87 12.56 18.81
CA LEU A 329 4.25 11.87 20.04
C LEU A 329 5.40 12.61 20.75
N ASP A 330 6.40 13.07 19.99
CA ASP A 330 7.52 13.88 20.50
C ASP A 330 7.09 15.28 20.97
N ALA A 331 6.01 15.82 20.43
CA ALA A 331 5.40 17.05 20.91
C ALA A 331 4.62 16.86 22.22
N ALA A 332 3.88 15.75 22.32
CA ALA A 332 3.17 15.38 23.54
C ALA A 332 4.15 15.03 24.69
N THR A 333 5.30 14.43 24.38
CA THR A 333 6.39 14.14 25.34
C THR A 333 7.29 15.36 25.59
N GLY A 334 7.57 16.17 24.58
CA GLY A 334 8.31 17.43 24.69
C GLY A 334 7.62 18.42 25.64
N ALA A 335 6.29 18.45 25.65
CA ALA A 335 5.51 19.23 26.61
C ALA A 335 5.65 18.71 28.07
N THR A 336 5.88 17.41 28.28
CA THR A 336 6.17 16.85 29.61
C THR A 336 7.62 17.07 30.06
N ALA A 337 8.57 17.21 29.13
CA ALA A 337 9.96 17.55 29.42
C ALA A 337 10.14 18.99 29.96
N ILE A 338 9.19 19.89 29.68
CA ILE A 338 9.14 21.26 30.22
C ILE A 338 8.93 21.28 31.75
N HIS A 339 8.55 20.14 32.37
CA HIS A 339 8.40 19.99 33.83
C HIS A 339 9.50 19.16 34.50
N GLY A 340 10.67 18.98 33.86
CA GLY A 340 11.93 18.73 34.56
C GLY A 340 12.27 17.27 34.91
N TRP A 341 11.94 16.29 34.05
CA TRP A 341 12.35 14.90 34.25
C TRP A 341 13.33 14.41 33.17
N ASN A 342 14.51 13.97 33.63
CA ASN A 342 15.67 13.59 32.84
C ASN A 342 15.60 12.11 32.43
N TRP A 343 15.10 11.78 31.23
CA TRP A 343 15.29 10.45 30.63
C TRP A 343 15.81 10.59 29.20
N TRP A 344 17.06 10.18 29.03
CA TRP A 344 17.84 10.22 27.80
C TRP A 344 18.19 8.78 27.39
N PRO A 345 17.71 8.25 26.25
CA PRO A 345 18.31 8.56 24.94
C PRO A 345 17.31 8.63 23.75
N LEU A 346 16.82 9.83 23.39
CA LEU A 346 15.91 10.08 22.22
C LEU A 346 16.30 11.29 21.30
N MET A 347 17.50 11.87 21.41
CA MET A 347 18.00 13.18 20.81
C MET A 347 18.83 12.77 19.60
N GLY A 348 18.41 11.72 18.91
CA GLY A 348 18.75 11.63 17.50
C GLY A 348 18.02 12.70 16.69
N PHE A 349 16.87 13.19 17.17
CA PHE A 349 15.93 13.97 16.37
C PHE A 349 15.57 15.43 16.79
N PRO A 350 16.17 16.13 17.77
CA PRO A 350 15.70 17.48 18.13
C PRO A 350 16.27 18.60 17.23
N TYR A 351 17.00 18.27 16.16
CA TYR A 351 17.65 19.27 15.32
C TYR A 351 16.92 19.60 14.01
N MET A 352 15.70 19.10 13.79
CA MET A 352 14.90 19.47 12.63
C MET A 352 13.59 20.17 13.03
N LEU A 353 13.68 21.50 13.11
CA LEU A 353 12.64 22.53 13.02
C LEU A 353 12.00 23.04 14.34
N PRO A 354 12.02 24.38 14.57
CA PRO A 354 11.35 25.03 15.70
C PRO A 354 9.86 25.21 15.40
N ILE A 355 9.00 24.32 15.90
CA ILE A 355 7.54 24.41 15.71
C ILE A 355 6.83 24.86 17.01
N PRO A 356 5.96 25.89 16.96
CA PRO A 356 5.15 26.32 18.10
C PRO A 356 4.24 25.21 18.67
N GLY A 357 4.19 25.07 20.00
CA GLY A 357 3.46 23.99 20.70
C GLY A 357 1.96 23.85 20.39
N VAL A 358 1.30 24.91 19.91
CA VAL A 358 -0.11 24.86 19.47
C VAL A 358 -0.30 24.04 18.19
N LEU A 359 0.64 24.13 17.25
CA LEU A 359 0.62 23.32 16.02
C LEU A 359 0.86 21.84 16.32
N ALA A 360 1.74 21.59 17.28
CA ALA A 360 2.12 20.26 17.74
C ALA A 360 0.93 19.53 18.42
N ALA A 361 0.17 20.25 19.25
CA ALA A 361 -1.05 19.73 19.87
C ALA A 361 -2.20 19.55 18.86
N GLY A 362 -2.34 20.44 17.86
CA GLY A 362 -3.29 20.26 16.76
C GLY A 362 -3.02 18.98 15.95
N ALA A 363 -1.75 18.69 15.65
CA ALA A 363 -1.34 17.47 14.98
C ALA A 363 -1.59 16.20 15.83
N GLY A 364 -1.37 16.28 17.15
CA GLY A 364 -1.64 15.19 18.11
C GLY A 364 -3.09 14.72 18.11
N ALA A 365 -4.06 15.65 18.08
CA ALA A 365 -5.49 15.30 18.07
C ALA A 365 -5.91 14.59 16.77
N VAL A 366 -5.37 15.02 15.63
CA VAL A 366 -5.61 14.36 14.32
C VAL A 366 -4.97 12.97 14.29
N GLY A 367 -3.72 12.86 14.75
CA GLY A 367 -3.02 11.57 14.85
C GLY A 367 -3.74 10.58 15.77
N ALA A 368 -4.28 11.07 16.90
CA ALA A 368 -5.08 10.28 17.82
C ALA A 368 -6.36 9.72 17.18
N ALA A 369 -7.09 10.54 16.43
CA ALA A 369 -8.29 10.12 15.71
C ALA A 369 -7.97 9.09 14.62
N MET A 370 -6.93 9.33 13.83
CA MET A 370 -6.47 8.39 12.79
C MET A 370 -6.04 7.05 13.38
N ARG A 371 -5.31 7.07 14.50
CA ARG A 371 -4.84 5.84 15.16
C ARG A 371 -5.99 5.06 15.79
N THR A 372 -6.95 5.76 16.39
CA THR A 372 -8.19 5.14 16.90
C THR A 372 -8.97 4.48 15.78
N LYS A 373 -9.16 5.18 14.65
CA LYS A 373 -9.84 4.66 13.47
C LYS A 373 -9.15 3.41 12.93
N SER A 374 -7.83 3.46 12.77
CA SER A 374 -7.03 2.31 12.32
C SER A 374 -7.15 1.11 13.26
N GLY A 375 -7.14 1.33 14.58
CA GLY A 375 -7.34 0.27 15.56
C GLY A 375 -8.72 -0.38 15.45
N ILE A 376 -9.77 0.43 15.28
CA ILE A 376 -11.15 -0.04 15.06
C ILE A 376 -11.26 -0.83 13.75
N GLU A 377 -10.63 -0.35 12.66
CA GLU A 377 -10.60 -1.06 11.38
C GLU A 377 -9.96 -2.45 11.54
N LYS A 378 -8.83 -2.56 12.26
CA LYS A 378 -8.15 -3.84 12.51
C LYS A 378 -8.99 -4.79 13.36
N LEU A 379 -9.65 -4.28 14.40
CA LEU A 379 -10.60 -5.04 15.22
C LEU A 379 -11.81 -5.51 14.40
N SER A 380 -12.32 -4.66 13.52
CA SER A 380 -13.43 -5.03 12.63
C SER A 380 -13.01 -6.14 11.68
N GLN A 381 -11.84 -6.03 11.06
CA GLN A 381 -11.32 -7.02 10.14
C GLN A 381 -10.95 -8.35 10.81
N SER A 382 -10.43 -8.33 12.05
CA SER A 382 -10.18 -9.58 12.78
C SER A 382 -11.45 -10.39 13.01
N ILE A 383 -12.62 -9.74 13.03
CA ILE A 383 -13.93 -10.37 13.16
C ILE A 383 -14.50 -10.75 11.80
N SER A 384 -14.51 -9.82 10.83
CA SER A 384 -15.24 -9.95 9.58
C SER A 384 -14.54 -10.79 8.51
N ARG A 385 -13.20 -10.86 8.51
CA ARG A 385 -12.40 -11.57 7.50
C ARG A 385 -12.19 -13.04 7.89
N THR A 386 -13.22 -13.85 7.65
CA THR A 386 -13.18 -15.31 7.88
C THR A 386 -12.29 -16.08 6.90
N ASP A 387 -11.88 -15.42 5.82
CA ASP A 387 -10.91 -15.92 4.84
C ASP A 387 -9.46 -15.85 5.31
N PHE A 388 -9.18 -15.21 6.45
CA PHE A 388 -7.84 -15.16 7.04
C PHE A 388 -7.54 -16.36 7.92
N LYS A 389 -6.26 -16.76 7.93
CA LYS A 389 -5.73 -17.71 8.93
C LYS A 389 -5.99 -17.17 10.34
N GLN A 390 -6.31 -18.09 11.27
CA GLN A 390 -6.62 -17.74 12.66
C GLN A 390 -5.48 -16.93 13.33
N SER A 391 -4.22 -17.25 13.02
CA SER A 391 -3.05 -16.51 13.52
C SER A 391 -3.08 -15.03 13.11
N THR A 392 -3.39 -14.74 11.85
CA THR A 392 -3.48 -13.37 11.31
C THR A 392 -4.62 -12.60 11.96
N ARG A 393 -5.77 -13.26 12.20
CA ARG A 393 -6.92 -12.65 12.89
C ARG A 393 -6.58 -12.28 14.34
N VAL A 394 -5.86 -13.14 15.05
CA VAL A 394 -5.41 -12.86 16.42
C VAL A 394 -4.44 -11.68 16.44
N GLU A 395 -3.49 -11.64 15.51
CA GLU A 395 -2.55 -10.53 15.38
C GLU A 395 -3.28 -9.19 15.14
N LEU A 396 -4.22 -9.15 14.20
CA LEU A 396 -5.06 -7.97 13.92
C LEU A 396 -5.87 -7.53 15.14
N ALA A 397 -6.41 -8.47 15.93
CA ALA A 397 -7.15 -8.14 17.13
C ALA A 397 -6.27 -7.48 18.20
N VAL A 398 -5.07 -8.02 18.43
CA VAL A 398 -4.10 -7.46 19.39
C VAL A 398 -3.61 -6.10 18.92
N ASP A 399 -3.20 -5.99 17.66
CA ASP A 399 -2.71 -4.73 17.09
C ASP A 399 -3.80 -3.66 17.05
N GLY A 400 -5.04 -4.05 16.74
CA GLY A 400 -6.19 -3.18 16.75
C GLY A 400 -6.50 -2.63 18.14
N ALA A 401 -6.48 -3.48 19.17
CA ALA A 401 -6.67 -3.07 20.55
C ALA A 401 -5.57 -2.09 21.02
N ILE A 402 -4.30 -2.37 20.70
CA ILE A 402 -3.18 -1.49 21.06
C ILE A 402 -3.30 -0.14 20.33
N ASP A 403 -3.64 -0.12 19.04
CA ASP A 403 -3.83 1.13 18.29
C ASP A 403 -5.00 1.96 18.80
N THR A 404 -6.13 1.34 19.11
CA THR A 404 -7.27 2.03 19.72
C THR A 404 -6.89 2.62 21.07
N ALA A 405 -6.19 1.88 21.93
CA ALA A 405 -5.75 2.37 23.23
C ALA A 405 -4.78 3.57 23.10
N ILE A 406 -3.79 3.48 22.21
CA ILE A 406 -2.84 4.58 21.99
C ILE A 406 -3.56 5.81 21.41
N GLY A 407 -4.46 5.60 20.45
CA GLY A 407 -5.24 6.67 19.83
C GLY A 407 -6.11 7.41 20.86
N LEU A 408 -6.90 6.70 21.65
CA LEU A 408 -7.75 7.30 22.69
C LEU A 408 -6.92 8.01 23.77
N GLY A 409 -5.83 7.37 24.23
CA GLY A 409 -4.92 7.97 25.19
C GLY A 409 -4.30 9.27 24.69
N THR A 410 -3.83 9.27 23.43
CA THR A 410 -3.27 10.47 22.78
C THR A 410 -4.31 11.58 22.65
N ALA A 411 -5.56 11.25 22.28
CA ALA A 411 -6.65 12.23 22.15
C ALA A 411 -6.94 12.90 23.49
N VAL A 412 -7.08 12.10 24.55
CA VAL A 412 -7.38 12.57 25.90
C VAL A 412 -6.25 13.46 26.43
N THR A 413 -5.00 13.03 26.29
CA THR A 413 -3.83 13.81 26.72
C THR A 413 -3.69 15.11 25.93
N THR A 414 -3.87 15.07 24.61
CA THR A 414 -3.76 16.26 23.77
C THR A 414 -4.87 17.27 24.03
N ALA A 415 -6.10 16.80 24.22
CA ALA A 415 -7.22 17.65 24.60
C ALA A 415 -6.93 18.35 25.93
N ALA A 416 -6.45 17.60 26.93
CA ALA A 416 -6.11 18.15 28.24
C ALA A 416 -4.96 19.17 28.21
N LEU A 417 -3.98 18.99 27.32
CA LEU A 417 -2.92 19.98 27.06
C LEU A 417 -3.51 21.26 26.45
N LEU A 418 -4.35 21.14 25.42
CA LEU A 418 -4.95 22.27 24.71
C LEU A 418 -5.89 23.10 25.59
N THR A 419 -6.60 22.44 26.51
CA THR A 419 -7.55 23.09 27.42
C THR A 419 -6.91 23.54 28.73
N GLY A 420 -5.62 23.24 28.96
CA GLY A 420 -4.95 23.52 30.23
C GLY A 420 -5.50 22.69 31.41
N THR A 421 -6.18 21.57 31.14
CA THR A 421 -6.82 20.72 32.16
C THR A 421 -6.00 19.47 32.50
N MET A 422 -4.69 19.49 32.24
CA MET A 422 -3.81 18.36 32.52
C MET A 422 -3.73 18.08 34.03
N SER A 423 -4.20 16.91 34.45
CA SER A 423 -4.18 16.45 35.85
C SER A 423 -3.14 15.34 36.05
N PRO A 424 -2.72 15.04 37.30
CA PRO A 424 -1.83 13.90 37.58
C PRO A 424 -2.36 12.57 37.02
N THR A 425 -3.68 12.34 37.07
CA THR A 425 -4.31 11.16 36.48
C THR A 425 -4.15 11.12 34.96
N LEU A 426 -4.33 12.25 34.28
CA LEU A 426 -4.16 12.36 32.82
C LEU A 426 -2.69 12.24 32.39
N GLN A 427 -1.75 12.62 33.27
CA GLN A 427 -0.32 12.37 33.07
C GLN A 427 0.00 10.88 33.12
N VAL A 428 -0.61 10.11 34.03
CA VAL A 428 -0.47 8.64 34.05
C VAL A 428 -1.03 8.01 32.76
N VAL A 429 -2.17 8.51 32.26
CA VAL A 429 -2.71 8.08 30.95
C VAL A 429 -1.74 8.39 29.81
N ALA A 430 -1.13 9.58 29.82
CA ALA A 430 -0.12 9.96 28.83
C ALA A 430 1.11 9.05 28.87
N GLN A 431 1.60 8.73 30.08
CA GLN A 431 2.74 7.84 30.29
C GLN A 431 2.42 6.39 29.88
N GLY A 432 1.22 5.88 30.19
CA GLY A 432 0.78 4.56 29.75
C GLY A 432 0.64 4.47 28.23
N THR A 433 0.11 5.53 27.61
CA THR A 433 0.02 5.68 26.15
C THR A 433 1.40 5.66 25.50
N LEU A 434 2.35 6.40 26.07
CA LEU A 434 3.73 6.42 25.62
C LEU A 434 4.40 5.05 25.80
N ALA A 435 4.24 4.42 26.95
CA ALA A 435 4.80 3.11 27.23
C ALA A 435 4.26 2.04 26.26
N LEU A 436 2.97 2.09 25.92
CA LEU A 436 2.37 1.23 24.90
C LEU A 436 2.94 1.52 23.50
N ALA A 437 3.11 2.79 23.14
CA ALA A 437 3.67 3.19 21.86
C ALA A 437 5.15 2.76 21.73
N VAL A 438 5.97 3.09 22.72
CA VAL A 438 7.39 2.73 22.79
C VAL A 438 7.57 1.22 22.90
N GLY A 439 6.80 0.54 23.75
CA GLY A 439 6.85 -0.91 23.90
C GLY A 439 6.53 -1.64 22.60
N ARG A 440 5.55 -1.15 21.84
CA ARG A 440 5.23 -1.71 20.51
C ARG A 440 6.36 -1.43 19.51
N THR A 441 6.90 -0.22 19.47
CA THR A 441 8.04 0.11 18.60
C THR A 441 9.26 -0.72 18.93
N ALA A 442 9.60 -0.87 20.22
CA ALA A 442 10.67 -1.72 20.72
C ALA A 442 10.46 -3.21 20.38
N THR A 443 9.22 -3.70 20.47
CA THR A 443 8.89 -5.08 20.06
C THR A 443 9.05 -5.27 18.56
N LYS A 444 8.59 -4.31 17.74
CA LYS A 444 8.78 -4.33 16.28
C LYS A 444 10.27 -4.26 15.92
N LEU A 445 11.03 -3.40 16.59
CA LEU A 445 12.49 -3.27 16.45
C LEU A 445 13.21 -4.58 16.83
N GLY A 446 12.87 -5.17 17.98
CA GLY A 446 13.45 -6.42 18.46
C GLY A 446 13.15 -7.60 17.54
N MET A 447 11.90 -7.74 17.07
CA MET A 447 11.51 -8.77 16.10
C MET A 447 12.18 -8.59 14.74
N ALA A 448 12.39 -7.35 14.31
CA ALA A 448 13.11 -7.05 13.08
C ALA A 448 14.61 -7.33 13.23
N GLY A 449 15.22 -6.94 14.34
CA GLY A 449 16.61 -7.26 14.67
C GLY A 449 16.84 -8.77 14.79
N TYR A 450 15.91 -9.50 15.42
CA TYR A 450 15.93 -10.96 15.49
C TYR A 450 15.84 -11.61 14.11
N ARG A 451 14.96 -11.10 13.23
CA ARG A 451 14.90 -11.55 11.83
C ARG A 451 16.22 -11.29 11.11
N MET A 452 16.75 -10.07 11.17
CA MET A 452 18.04 -9.73 10.57
C MET A 452 19.17 -10.63 11.07
N TYR A 453 19.17 -10.97 12.36
CA TYR A 453 20.13 -11.91 12.95
C TYR A 453 19.97 -13.32 12.40
N GLN A 454 18.75 -13.86 12.29
CA GLN A 454 18.52 -15.18 11.67
C GLN A 454 18.93 -15.23 10.20
N GLU A 455 18.94 -14.10 9.51
CA GLU A 455 19.37 -14.01 8.12
C GLU A 455 20.89 -13.90 7.95
N GLN A 456 21.65 -13.59 9.02
CA GLN A 456 23.11 -13.56 8.93
C GLN A 456 23.66 -14.98 8.70
N GLY A 457 24.19 -15.21 7.49
CA GLY A 457 24.88 -16.44 7.12
C GLY A 457 24.07 -17.45 6.29
N LYS A 458 22.82 -17.15 5.90
CA LYS A 458 22.10 -18.00 4.93
C LYS A 458 22.73 -17.92 3.54
N SER A 459 22.91 -19.08 2.90
CA SER A 459 23.29 -19.15 1.49
C SER A 459 22.16 -18.69 0.57
N VAL A 460 22.49 -18.33 -0.67
CA VAL A 460 21.49 -17.97 -1.70
C VAL A 460 20.48 -19.12 -1.89
N GLU A 461 20.96 -20.36 -1.92
CA GLU A 461 20.12 -21.55 -2.00
C GLU A 461 19.10 -21.63 -0.86
N GLN A 462 19.52 -21.40 0.39
CA GLN A 462 18.60 -21.43 1.53
C GLN A 462 17.54 -20.32 1.44
N LYS A 463 17.93 -19.12 0.98
CA LYS A 463 16.96 -18.04 0.77
C LYS A 463 15.94 -18.40 -0.30
N LEU A 464 16.35 -19.09 -1.38
CA LEU A 464 15.43 -19.55 -2.41
C LEU A 464 14.50 -20.66 -1.91
N ILE A 465 15.00 -21.59 -1.10
CA ILE A 465 14.15 -22.59 -0.45
C ILE A 465 13.08 -21.89 0.40
N ASP A 466 13.49 -20.89 1.20
CA ASP A 466 12.56 -20.12 2.02
C ASP A 466 11.58 -19.31 1.15
N ALA A 467 12.07 -18.68 0.07
CA ALA A 467 11.27 -17.87 -0.86
C ALA A 467 10.26 -18.71 -1.68
N ASN A 468 10.51 -20.01 -1.85
CA ASN A 468 9.58 -20.94 -2.49
C ASN A 468 8.60 -21.60 -1.49
N SER A 469 8.72 -21.32 -0.20
CA SER A 469 7.83 -21.88 0.82
C SER A 469 6.39 -21.36 0.71
N ASP A 470 5.46 -22.06 1.37
CA ASP A 470 4.04 -21.68 1.51
C ASP A 470 3.79 -20.24 2.00
N LYS A 471 4.80 -19.61 2.62
CA LYS A 471 4.70 -18.24 3.11
C LYS A 471 4.61 -17.22 1.97
N TYR A 472 5.32 -17.46 0.87
CA TYR A 472 5.43 -16.53 -0.25
C TYR A 472 4.58 -16.95 -1.44
N GLN A 473 3.86 -18.07 -1.33
CA GLN A 473 2.92 -18.49 -2.35
C GLN A 473 1.82 -17.44 -2.55
N PRO A 474 1.24 -17.33 -3.75
CA PRO A 474 0.15 -16.40 -4.02
C PRO A 474 -0.98 -16.54 -3.00
N ALA A 475 -1.53 -15.43 -2.53
CA ALA A 475 -2.67 -15.41 -1.60
C ALA A 475 -3.97 -15.97 -2.22
N LEU A 476 -3.96 -16.16 -3.54
CA LEU A 476 -4.97 -16.86 -4.32
C LEU A 476 -4.42 -18.26 -4.59
N LYS A 477 -4.75 -19.22 -3.73
CA LYS A 477 -4.47 -20.63 -4.03
C LYS A 477 -5.58 -21.14 -4.95
N THR A 478 -5.21 -21.76 -6.05
CA THR A 478 -6.10 -22.63 -6.81
C THR A 478 -6.24 -23.93 -6.02
N ASP A 479 -7.46 -24.27 -5.60
CA ASP A 479 -7.77 -25.59 -5.02
C ASP A 479 -7.52 -26.72 -6.03
#